data_AF-A0A7L3KX42-F1
#
_entry.id   AF-A0A7L3KX42-F1
#
_cell.length_a   1.000
_cell.length_b   1.000
_cell.length_c   1.000
_cell.angle_alpha   90.00
_cell.angle_beta   90.00
_cell.angle_gamma   90.00
#
_symmetry.space_group_name_H-M   'P 1'
#
loop_
_entity.id
_entity.type
_entity.pdbx_description
1 polymer ?
#
loop_
_entity_poly.entity_id
_entity_poly.type
_entity_poly.pdbx_seq_one_letter_code
_entity_poly.pdbx_strand_id
1 'polypeptide(L)'
;QPYSLNLQVTSVLSHLAAFPHPHLHEYLLDPYLNLAPGCRSLFSVLVRVIGDLMQRLQRVPHARAKLLLVRRQLLGLVPGEQMDHTVLFKGVVVLEEFCKELAAIALVKGPPQGPP
;
A
#
# COMPACT_ATOMS: atom_id res chain seq x y z
N GLN A 1 6.11 -11.11 6.61
CA GLN A 1 5.05 -10.81 7.58
C GLN A 1 3.77 -11.55 7.19
N PRO A 2 2.91 -11.91 8.14
CA PRO A 2 1.63 -12.55 7.85
C PRO A 2 0.70 -11.62 7.04
N TYR A 3 -0.05 -12.19 6.10
CA TYR A 3 -1.01 -11.43 5.27
C TYR A 3 -2.06 -10.70 6.12
N SER A 4 -2.61 -11.36 7.14
CA SER A 4 -3.59 -10.77 8.06
C SER A 4 -3.06 -9.55 8.81
N LEU A 5 -1.78 -9.58 9.20
CA LEU A 5 -1.14 -8.43 9.85
C LEU A 5 -1.04 -7.25 8.89
N ASN A 6 -0.66 -7.50 7.64
CA ASN A 6 -0.58 -6.44 6.64
C ASN A 6 -1.95 -5.77 6.43
N LEU A 7 -3.03 -6.55 6.38
CA LEU A 7 -4.40 -6.01 6.28
C LEU A 7 -4.77 -5.11 7.47
N GLN A 8 -4.40 -5.50 8.69
CA GLN A 8 -4.65 -4.68 9.88
C GLN A 8 -3.86 -3.38 9.85
N VAL A 9 -2.57 -3.46 9.48
CA VAL A 9 -1.71 -2.28 9.39
C VAL A 9 -2.22 -1.30 8.34
N THR A 10 -2.57 -1.79 7.13
CA THR A 10 -3.14 -0.92 6.09
C THR A 10 -4.47 -0.34 6.51
N SER A 11 -5.32 -1.11 7.20
CA SER A 11 -6.59 -0.59 7.73
C SER A 11 -6.39 0.56 8.72
N VAL A 12 -5.47 0.43 9.68
CA VAL A 12 -5.15 1.51 10.63
C VAL A 12 -4.64 2.75 9.90
N LEU A 13 -3.75 2.57 8.92
CA LEU A 13 -3.22 3.69 8.13
C LEU A 13 -4.31 4.36 7.28
N SER A 14 -5.25 3.60 6.70
CA SER A 14 -6.40 4.17 5.98
C SER A 14 -7.29 5.00 6.90
N HIS A 15 -7.55 4.53 8.13
CA HIS A 15 -8.30 5.31 9.12
C HIS A 15 -7.58 6.59 9.53
N LEU A 16 -6.25 6.54 9.74
CA LEU A 16 -5.44 7.73 10.00
C LEU A 16 -5.47 8.70 8.81
N ALA A 17 -5.34 8.18 7.59
CA ALA A 17 -5.41 9.00 6.37
C ALA A 17 -6.79 9.68 6.21
N ALA A 18 -7.87 9.02 6.64
CA ALA A 18 -9.23 9.57 6.61
C ALA A 18 -9.51 10.57 7.75
N PHE A 19 -8.78 10.48 8.88
CA PHE A 19 -9.02 11.30 10.05
C PHE A 19 -8.87 12.81 9.76
N PRO A 20 -9.82 13.68 10.17
CA PRO A 20 -9.80 15.11 9.84
C PRO A 20 -8.84 15.86 10.78
N HIS A 21 -7.55 15.84 10.46
CA HIS A 21 -6.52 16.56 11.20
C HIS A 21 -5.64 17.39 10.26
N PRO A 22 -5.35 18.68 10.59
CA PRO A 22 -4.73 19.64 9.67
C PRO A 22 -3.42 19.14 9.04
N HIS A 23 -2.49 18.64 9.84
CA HIS A 23 -1.16 18.23 9.34
C HIS A 23 -1.04 16.74 9.01
N LEU A 24 -2.06 15.92 9.33
CA LEU A 24 -1.92 14.47 9.22
C LEU A 24 -1.92 14.02 7.77
N HIS A 25 -2.73 14.66 6.93
CA HIS A 25 -2.75 14.39 5.50
C HIS A 25 -1.40 14.68 4.85
N GLU A 26 -0.83 15.85 5.14
CA GLU A 26 0.48 16.27 4.63
C GLU A 26 1.58 15.31 5.08
N TYR A 27 1.64 14.99 6.38
CA TYR A 27 2.63 14.04 6.91
C TYR A 27 2.55 12.65 6.25
N LEU A 28 1.34 12.17 5.94
CA LEU A 28 1.14 10.85 5.36
C LEU A 28 1.43 10.84 3.85
N LEU A 29 0.85 11.78 3.08
CA LEU A 29 0.70 11.62 1.63
C LEU A 29 1.37 12.72 0.79
N ASP A 30 1.85 13.81 1.38
CA ASP A 30 2.53 14.86 0.61
C ASP A 30 3.95 14.41 0.20
N PRO A 31 4.23 14.28 -1.11
CA PRO A 31 5.56 13.90 -1.59
C PRO A 31 6.62 15.01 -1.45
N TYR A 32 6.21 16.25 -1.19
CA TYR A 32 7.08 17.42 -1.12
C TYR A 32 7.34 17.90 0.31
N LEU A 33 6.74 17.26 1.31
CA LEU A 33 6.95 17.61 2.71
C LEU A 33 8.40 17.35 3.14
N ASN A 34 9.09 18.41 3.55
CA ASN A 34 10.44 18.33 4.10
C ASN A 34 10.37 17.87 5.56
N LEU A 35 10.86 16.67 5.83
CA LEU A 35 10.97 16.13 7.19
C LEU A 35 12.39 16.28 7.73
N ALA A 36 12.52 16.30 9.04
CA ALA A 36 13.83 16.27 9.70
C ALA A 36 14.62 15.00 9.29
N PRO A 37 15.97 15.06 9.28
CA PRO A 37 16.79 13.92 8.92
C PRO A 37 16.42 12.65 9.71
N GLY A 38 16.28 11.53 9.00
CA GLY A 38 15.91 10.24 9.59
C GLY A 38 14.40 10.00 9.74
N CYS A 39 13.57 11.04 9.64
CA CYS A 39 12.12 10.88 9.61
C CYS A 39 11.64 10.34 8.25
N ARG A 40 10.50 9.64 8.25
CA ARG A 40 9.85 9.13 7.03
C ARG A 40 8.37 9.43 7.08
N SER A 41 7.82 9.90 5.97
CA SER A 41 6.38 9.95 5.72
C SER A 41 5.88 8.58 5.28
N LEU A 42 4.56 8.38 5.34
CA LEU A 42 3.96 7.18 4.75
C LEU A 42 4.26 7.12 3.24
N PHE A 43 4.20 8.24 2.53
CA PHE A 43 4.57 8.34 1.11
C PHE A 43 5.97 7.80 0.83
N SER A 44 7.00 8.24 1.56
CA SER A 44 8.38 7.80 1.29
C SER A 44 8.60 6.32 1.62
N VAL A 45 7.90 5.80 2.64
CA VAL A 45 7.87 4.37 2.93
C VAL A 45 7.20 3.58 1.80
N LEU A 46 6.06 4.04 1.30
CA LEU A 46 5.34 3.39 0.21
C LEU A 46 6.18 3.32 -1.07
N VAL A 47 6.79 4.43 -1.49
CA VAL A 47 7.68 4.46 -2.67
C VAL A 47 8.80 3.44 -2.53
N ARG A 48 9.44 3.35 -1.35
CA ARG A 48 10.49 2.37 -1.09
C ARG A 48 9.96 0.94 -1.16
N VAL A 49 8.84 0.65 -0.52
CA VAL A 49 8.23 -0.69 -0.53
C VAL A 49 7.83 -1.11 -1.95
N ILE A 50 7.25 -0.19 -2.73
CA ILE A 50 6.93 -0.42 -4.14
C ILE A 50 8.20 -0.76 -4.92
N GLY A 51 9.26 0.03 -4.77
CA GLY A 51 10.55 -0.22 -5.43
C GLY A 51 11.12 -1.60 -5.10
N ASP A 52 11.16 -1.95 -3.81
CA ASP A 52 11.66 -3.25 -3.33
C ASP A 52 10.82 -4.42 -3.88
N LEU A 53 9.49 -4.27 -3.93
CA LEU A 53 8.59 -5.29 -4.44
C LEU A 53 8.72 -5.44 -5.97
N MET A 54 8.79 -4.34 -6.72
CA MET A 54 8.98 -4.39 -8.17
C MET A 54 10.29 -5.07 -8.54
N GLN A 55 11.37 -4.76 -7.83
CA GLN A 55 12.67 -5.41 -8.02
C GLN A 55 12.60 -6.93 -7.76
N ARG A 56 11.88 -7.36 -6.73
CA ARG A 56 11.70 -8.80 -6.45
C ARG A 56 10.79 -9.46 -7.49
N LEU A 57 9.73 -8.79 -7.91
CA LEU A 57 8.74 -9.31 -8.86
C LEU A 57 9.35 -9.57 -10.24
N GLN A 58 10.26 -8.69 -10.70
CA GLN A 58 10.97 -8.84 -11.96
C GLN A 58 11.84 -10.10 -12.04
N ARG A 59 12.27 -10.64 -10.89
CA ARG A 59 13.08 -11.86 -10.81
C ARG A 59 12.24 -13.14 -10.81
N VAL A 60 10.91 -13.03 -10.73
CA VAL A 60 10.01 -14.21 -10.65
C VAL A 60 9.47 -14.56 -12.04
N PRO A 61 9.72 -15.79 -12.55
CA PRO A 61 9.16 -16.22 -13.82
C PRO A 61 7.63 -16.33 -13.72
N HIS A 62 6.95 -15.99 -14.82
CA HIS A 62 5.49 -15.99 -14.93
C HIS A 62 4.78 -15.15 -13.85
N ALA A 63 5.41 -14.06 -13.37
CA ALA A 63 4.89 -13.25 -12.27
C ALA A 63 3.45 -12.77 -12.48
N ARG A 64 3.09 -12.36 -13.69
CA ARG A 64 1.72 -11.90 -14.00
C ARG A 64 0.66 -12.99 -13.79
N ALA A 65 0.94 -14.22 -14.24
CA ALA A 65 0.02 -15.34 -14.08
C ALA A 65 -0.11 -15.74 -12.60
N LYS A 66 1.02 -15.79 -11.88
CA LYS A 66 1.06 -16.06 -10.43
C LYS A 66 0.31 -15.00 -9.62
N LEU A 67 0.45 -13.73 -9.97
CA LEU A 67 -0.30 -12.64 -9.34
C LEU A 67 -1.81 -12.79 -9.55
N LEU A 68 -2.24 -13.13 -10.77
CA LEU A 68 -3.66 -13.36 -11.07
C LEU A 68 -4.22 -14.54 -10.26
N LEU A 69 -3.45 -15.63 -10.15
CA LEU A 69 -3.82 -16.79 -9.34
C LEU A 69 -4.00 -16.40 -7.87
N VAL A 70 -3.03 -15.70 -7.29
CA VAL A 70 -3.09 -15.25 -5.89
C VAL A 70 -4.29 -14.33 -5.64
N ARG A 71 -4.62 -13.42 -6.56
CA ARG A 71 -5.84 -12.61 -6.46
C ARG A 71 -7.10 -13.47 -6.39
N ARG A 72 -7.22 -14.46 -7.27
CA ARG A 72 -8.36 -15.40 -7.27
C ARG A 72 -8.44 -16.21 -5.97
N GLN A 73 -7.31 -16.66 -5.45
CA GLN A 73 -7.23 -17.36 -4.16
C GLN A 73 -7.66 -16.47 -2.99
N LEU A 74 -7.22 -15.21 -2.96
CA LEU A 74 -7.61 -14.25 -1.92
C LEU A 74 -9.11 -13.91 -1.97
N LEU A 75 -9.72 -13.97 -3.16
CA LEU A 75 -11.17 -13.83 -3.34
C LEU A 75 -11.95 -15.12 -3.05
N GLY A 76 -11.29 -16.23 -2.70
CA GLY A 76 -11.94 -17.52 -2.49
C GLY A 76 -12.46 -18.20 -3.76
N LEU A 77 -12.07 -17.71 -4.95
CA LEU A 77 -12.52 -18.26 -6.24
C LEU A 77 -11.77 -19.54 -6.64
N VAL A 78 -10.59 -19.77 -6.05
CA VAL A 78 -9.73 -20.93 -6.31
C VAL A 78 -9.14 -21.40 -4.96
N PRO A 79 -8.98 -22.71 -4.73
CA PRO A 79 -8.32 -23.21 -3.53
C PRO A 79 -6.92 -22.63 -3.33
N GLY A 80 -6.54 -22.45 -2.06
CA GLY A 80 -5.22 -21.98 -1.67
C GLY A 80 -4.16 -23.05 -1.85
N GLU A 81 -3.63 -23.21 -3.06
CA GLU A 81 -2.48 -24.08 -3.33
C GLU A 81 -1.17 -23.43 -2.86
N GLN A 82 -0.24 -24.24 -2.36
CA GLN A 82 1.12 -23.76 -2.11
C GLN A 82 1.79 -23.42 -3.45
N MET A 83 2.26 -22.19 -3.56
CA MET A 83 2.96 -21.68 -4.73
C MET A 83 4.20 -20.92 -4.26
N ASP A 84 5.27 -20.99 -5.02
CA ASP A 84 6.46 -20.19 -4.78
C ASP A 84 6.12 -18.70 -4.74
N HIS A 85 6.73 -17.99 -3.79
CA HIS A 85 6.58 -16.55 -3.59
C HIS A 85 5.15 -16.08 -3.27
N THR A 86 4.24 -16.95 -2.81
CA THR A 86 2.87 -16.54 -2.41
C THR A 86 2.84 -15.33 -1.47
N VAL A 87 3.78 -15.24 -0.52
CA VAL A 87 3.87 -14.08 0.40
C VAL A 87 4.18 -12.79 -0.35
N LEU A 88 5.06 -12.83 -1.36
CA LEU A 88 5.41 -11.67 -2.18
C LEU A 88 4.17 -11.17 -2.93
N PHE A 89 3.48 -12.07 -3.63
CA PHE A 89 2.28 -11.72 -4.41
C PHE A 89 1.13 -11.23 -3.54
N LYS A 90 0.91 -11.85 -2.38
CA LYS A 90 -0.05 -11.34 -1.39
C LYS A 90 0.30 -9.91 -0.96
N GLY A 91 1.59 -9.63 -0.73
CA GLY A 91 2.06 -8.27 -0.43
C GLY A 91 1.79 -7.27 -1.55
N VAL A 92 1.99 -7.66 -2.82
CA VAL A 92 1.68 -6.81 -3.99
C VAL A 92 0.19 -6.49 -4.06
N VAL A 93 -0.68 -7.49 -3.85
CA VAL A 93 -2.14 -7.27 -3.84
C VAL A 93 -2.56 -6.32 -2.71
N VAL A 94 -2.05 -6.53 -1.49
CA VAL A 94 -2.37 -5.64 -0.36
C VAL A 94 -1.92 -4.21 -0.64
N LEU A 95 -0.70 -4.03 -1.15
CA LEU A 95 -0.17 -2.69 -1.46
C LEU A 95 -0.99 -1.98 -2.54
N GLU A 96 -1.38 -2.69 -3.59
CA GLU A 96 -2.21 -2.13 -4.65
C GLU A 96 -3.57 -1.65 -4.12
N GLU A 97 -4.27 -2.49 -3.36
CA GLU A 97 -5.57 -2.13 -2.80
C GLU A 97 -5.46 -1.00 -1.78
N PHE A 98 -4.41 -1.00 -0.96
CA PHE A 98 -4.14 0.09 -0.02
C PHE A 98 -3.88 1.42 -0.73
N CYS A 99 -3.08 1.43 -1.81
CA CYS A 99 -2.85 2.63 -2.60
C CYS A 99 -4.14 3.17 -3.25
N LYS A 100 -5.03 2.30 -3.71
CA LYS A 100 -6.35 2.71 -4.24
C LYS A 100 -7.21 3.35 -3.16
N GLU A 101 -7.22 2.76 -1.96
CA GLU A 101 -7.96 3.30 -0.82
C GLU A 101 -7.43 4.68 -0.40
N LEU A 102 -6.11 4.84 -0.29
CA LEU A 102 -5.48 6.13 0.00
C LEU A 102 -5.79 7.19 -1.07
N ALA A 103 -5.78 6.81 -2.35
CA ALA A 103 -6.13 7.72 -3.44
C ALA A 103 -7.60 8.16 -3.35
N ALA A 104 -8.51 7.25 -3.03
CA ALA A 104 -9.92 7.59 -2.82
C ALA A 104 -10.10 8.55 -1.64
N ILE A 105 -9.42 8.31 -0.52
CA ILE A 105 -9.44 9.19 0.65
C ILE A 105 -8.93 10.60 0.30
N ALA A 106 -7.79 10.68 -0.40
CA ALA A 106 -7.21 11.95 -0.82
C ALA A 106 -8.14 12.73 -1.76
N LEU A 107 -8.80 12.05 -2.70
CA LEU A 107 -9.77 12.66 -3.62
C LEU A 107 -10.96 13.27 -2.87
N VAL A 108 -11.48 12.59 -1.86
CA VAL A 108 -12.64 13.06 -1.07
C VAL A 108 -12.28 14.25 -0.18
N LYS A 109 -11.07 14.29 0.38
CA LYS A 109 -10.61 15.40 1.24
C LYS A 109 -10.37 16.70 0.46
N GLY A 110 -10.12 16.61 -0.84
CA GLY A 110 -9.79 17.77 -1.67
C GLY A 110 -8.41 18.36 -1.33
N PRO A 111 -7.95 19.38 -2.06
CA PRO A 111 -6.73 20.09 -1.71
C PRO A 111 -6.85 20.70 -0.31
N PRO A 112 -5.76 20.74 0.48
CA PRO A 112 -5.76 21.52 1.72
C PRO A 112 -6.22 22.93 1.39
N GLN A 113 -7.25 23.43 2.09
CA GLN A 113 -7.62 24.82 1.95
C GLN A 113 -6.38 25.64 2.33
N GLY A 114 -5.88 26.43 1.38
CA GLY A 114 -4.75 27.32 1.61
C GLY A 114 -5.05 28.25 2.79
N PRO A 115 -4.02 28.90 3.37
CA PRO A 115 -4.24 29.82 4.48
C PRO A 115 -5.23 30.94 4.06
N PRO A 116 -6.06 31.43 5.01
CA PRO A 116 -6.97 32.55 4.75
C PRO A 116 -6.24 33.84 4.39
#